data_AF-A0A5F2EEM4-F1
#
_entry.id   AF-A0A5F2EEM4-F1
#
_cell.length_a   1.000
_cell.length_b   1.000
_cell.length_c   1.000
_cell.angle_alpha   90.00
_cell.angle_beta   90.00
_cell.angle_gamma   90.00
#
_symmetry.space_group_name_H-M   'P 1'
#
loop_
_entity.id
_entity.type
_entity.pdbx_description
1 polymer ?
#
loop_
_entity_poly.entity_id
_entity_poly.type
_entity_poly.pdbx_seq_one_letter_code
_entity_poly.pdbx_strand_id
1 'polypeptide(L)'
;METALMILLCCTTLIGPRTGVYDKELNYCSPRPNCVSSQSSSYNFIHHIEPFRYKEEKEEAFQKLKEKLEQADRVSVLEVDGYYIKTRFYTRVFHFPDTVEFLFDENDKIVQIRSESILGLFDFLANRRRMNNLREELGWE
;
A
#
# COMPACT_ATOMS: atom_id res chain seq x y z
N MET A 1 28.34 -41.67 -11.16
CA MET A 1 28.52 -41.08 -9.82
C MET A 1 29.54 -39.99 -10.01
N GLU A 2 29.18 -38.72 -9.98
CA GLU A 2 28.60 -38.04 -8.82
C GLU A 2 27.50 -37.06 -9.24
N THR A 3 26.36 -37.19 -8.58
CA THR A 3 25.22 -36.28 -8.68
C THR A 3 25.59 -34.95 -8.05
N ALA A 4 25.83 -33.93 -8.88
CA ALA A 4 25.89 -32.55 -8.43
C ALA A 4 24.48 -32.11 -8.00
N LEU A 5 24.25 -32.13 -6.69
CA LEU A 5 23.05 -31.64 -6.03
C LEU A 5 22.94 -30.13 -6.28
N MET A 6 22.20 -29.73 -7.31
CA MET A 6 21.70 -28.36 -7.45
C MET A 6 20.75 -28.09 -6.30
N ILE A 7 21.26 -27.43 -5.24
CA ILE A 7 20.42 -26.78 -4.24
C ILE A 7 19.79 -25.57 -4.91
N LEU A 8 18.63 -25.79 -5.54
CA LEU A 8 17.75 -24.72 -5.99
C LEU A 8 17.20 -24.03 -4.73
N LEU A 9 17.94 -23.05 -4.21
CA LEU A 9 17.42 -22.07 -3.24
C LEU A 9 16.36 -21.23 -3.94
N CYS A 10 15.17 -21.82 -4.08
CA CYS A 10 13.94 -21.12 -4.40
C CYS A 10 13.57 -20.29 -3.16
N CYS A 11 14.31 -19.21 -2.92
CA CYS A 11 13.93 -18.18 -1.96
C CYS A 11 12.86 -17.30 -2.62
N THR A 12 11.74 -17.89 -3.00
CA THR A 12 10.62 -17.16 -3.57
C THR A 12 9.67 -16.79 -2.43
N THR A 13 9.52 -15.48 -2.21
CA THR A 13 8.45 -14.83 -1.42
C THR A 13 8.45 -14.91 0.12
N LEU A 14 9.57 -14.63 0.80
CA LEU A 14 9.57 -14.47 2.28
C LEU A 14 10.02 -13.10 2.82
N ILE A 15 10.32 -12.12 1.96
CA ILE A 15 10.83 -10.80 2.40
C ILE A 15 9.96 -9.70 1.80
N GLY A 16 8.69 -9.65 2.22
CA GLY A 16 7.77 -8.59 1.82
C GLY A 16 6.52 -8.61 2.70
N PRO A 17 5.86 -7.46 2.90
CA PRO A 17 4.58 -7.43 3.60
C PRO A 17 3.58 -8.32 2.87
N ARG A 18 2.73 -9.01 3.63
CA ARG A 18 1.59 -9.71 3.02
C ARG A 18 0.65 -8.67 2.45
N THR A 19 0.22 -8.87 1.21
CA THR A 19 -0.61 -7.94 0.44
C THR A 19 -1.85 -8.65 -0.07
N GLY A 20 -2.82 -7.91 -0.56
CA GLY A 20 -4.07 -8.39 -1.10
C GLY A 20 -5.24 -8.15 -0.16
N VAL A 21 -6.42 -8.45 -0.71
CA VAL A 21 -7.70 -8.28 -0.07
C VAL A 21 -8.20 -9.65 0.42
N TYR A 22 -8.61 -9.72 1.69
CA TYR A 22 -9.18 -10.91 2.31
C TYR A 22 -10.45 -10.49 3.04
N ASP A 23 -11.58 -11.17 2.77
CA ASP A 23 -12.88 -10.84 3.35
C ASP A 23 -13.27 -9.35 3.24
N LYS A 24 -12.99 -8.75 2.08
CA LYS A 24 -13.22 -7.32 1.76
C LYS A 24 -12.36 -6.32 2.56
N GLU A 25 -11.31 -6.78 3.22
CA GLU A 25 -10.36 -5.92 3.94
C GLU A 25 -8.94 -6.06 3.39
N LEU A 26 -8.15 -4.99 3.53
CA LEU A 26 -6.71 -5.04 3.30
C LEU A 26 -6.03 -5.87 4.40
N ASN A 27 -4.90 -6.47 4.06
CA ASN A 27 -4.10 -7.21 5.04
C ASN A 27 -3.73 -6.36 6.27
N TYR A 28 -3.47 -7.02 7.41
CA TYR A 28 -3.07 -6.30 8.63
C TYR A 28 -1.68 -5.66 8.49
N CYS A 29 -1.46 -4.54 9.19
CA CYS A 29 -0.12 -3.98 9.36
C CYS A 29 0.74 -4.89 10.23
N SER A 30 1.99 -5.16 9.84
CA SER A 30 2.91 -5.84 10.76
C SER A 30 3.11 -5.01 12.04
N PRO A 31 3.57 -5.60 13.15
CA PRO A 31 3.71 -4.87 14.42
C PRO A 31 4.85 -3.84 14.43
N ARG A 32 5.53 -3.62 13.30
CA ARG A 32 6.63 -2.67 13.18
C ARG A 32 6.09 -1.24 13.03
N PRO A 33 6.74 -0.22 13.59
CA PRO A 33 6.32 1.18 13.51
C PRO A 33 6.59 1.81 12.12
N ASN A 34 6.46 1.04 11.04
CA ASN A 34 6.71 1.42 9.66
C ASN A 34 5.49 1.09 8.77
N CYS A 35 4.30 0.95 9.36
CA CYS A 35 3.05 0.69 8.65
C CYS A 35 1.97 1.67 9.10
N VAL A 36 1.11 2.07 8.15
CA VAL A 36 -0.17 2.70 8.44
C VAL A 36 -1.29 2.01 7.66
N SER A 37 -2.47 1.94 8.25
CA SER A 37 -3.67 1.39 7.60
C SER A 37 -4.94 2.03 8.16
N SER A 38 -5.94 2.26 7.31
CA SER A 38 -7.25 2.77 7.73
C SER A 38 -8.14 1.76 8.44
N GLN A 39 -7.81 0.48 8.31
CA GLN A 39 -8.52 -0.62 8.96
C GLN A 39 -7.80 -1.10 10.22
N SER A 40 -6.73 -0.42 10.65
CA SER A 40 -5.96 -0.87 11.83
C SER A 40 -6.59 -0.49 13.16
N SER A 41 -7.58 0.39 13.21
CA SER A 41 -8.21 0.81 14.47
C SER A 41 -8.76 -0.35 15.31
N SER A 42 -9.15 -1.46 14.68
CA SER A 42 -9.66 -2.65 15.36
C SER A 42 -8.59 -3.48 16.08
N TYR A 43 -7.30 -3.36 15.70
CA TYR A 43 -6.22 -4.19 16.25
C TYR A 43 -4.97 -3.40 16.71
N ASN A 44 -4.72 -2.21 16.18
CA ASN A 44 -3.63 -1.32 16.58
C ASN A 44 -3.89 0.14 16.14
N PHE A 45 -4.24 0.98 17.11
CA PHE A 45 -4.52 2.41 16.88
C PHE A 45 -3.29 3.22 16.42
N ILE A 46 -2.06 2.81 16.76
CA ILE A 46 -0.84 3.55 16.39
C ILE A 46 -0.64 3.56 14.86
N HIS A 47 -1.04 2.47 14.19
CA HIS A 47 -1.00 2.37 12.72
C HIS A 47 -2.15 3.10 12.03
N HIS A 48 -3.16 3.59 12.78
CA HIS A 48 -4.38 4.09 12.16
C HIS A 48 -4.14 5.37 11.36
N ILE A 49 -4.70 5.44 10.17
CA ILE A 49 -4.78 6.63 9.33
C ILE A 49 -6.17 6.73 8.74
N GLU A 50 -6.74 7.93 8.58
CA GLU A 50 -8.06 8.04 7.96
C GLU A 50 -8.05 7.47 6.53
N PRO A 51 -9.12 6.75 6.13
CA PRO A 51 -9.30 6.38 4.72
C PRO A 51 -9.40 7.64 3.86
N PHE A 52 -9.22 7.53 2.56
CA PHE A 52 -9.52 8.66 1.68
C PHE A 52 -11.01 8.73 1.40
N ARG A 53 -11.59 9.92 1.38
CA ARG A 53 -12.99 10.17 1.01
C ARG A 53 -13.04 11.01 -0.26
N TYR A 54 -13.80 10.53 -1.24
CA TYR A 54 -13.98 11.19 -2.53
C TYR A 54 -15.44 11.62 -2.73
N LYS A 55 -15.70 12.57 -3.64
CA LYS A 55 -17.04 13.13 -3.87
C LYS A 55 -17.62 12.72 -5.22
N GLU A 56 -16.75 12.53 -6.20
CA GLU A 56 -17.00 12.01 -7.54
C GLU A 56 -17.56 10.57 -7.54
N GLU A 57 -17.89 10.05 -8.72
CA GLU A 57 -18.33 8.66 -8.89
C GLU A 57 -17.15 7.69 -8.72
N LYS A 58 -17.43 6.45 -8.28
CA LYS A 58 -16.38 5.47 -7.95
C LYS A 58 -15.40 5.24 -9.11
N GLU A 59 -15.90 5.11 -10.33
CA GLU A 59 -15.07 4.90 -11.53
C GLU A 59 -14.17 6.11 -11.81
N GLU A 60 -14.70 7.33 -11.65
CA GLU A 60 -13.94 8.57 -11.81
C GLU A 60 -12.85 8.69 -10.74
N ALA A 61 -13.19 8.40 -9.48
CA ALA A 61 -12.24 8.40 -8.37
C ALA A 61 -11.13 7.36 -8.57
N PHE A 62 -11.49 6.16 -9.04
CA PHE A 62 -10.55 5.08 -9.35
C PHE A 62 -9.56 5.51 -10.43
N GLN A 63 -10.08 6.02 -11.55
CA GLN A 63 -9.25 6.44 -12.67
C GLN A 63 -8.35 7.63 -12.28
N LYS A 64 -8.87 8.60 -11.52
CA LYS A 64 -8.11 9.74 -11.01
C LYS A 64 -6.94 9.31 -10.12
N LEU A 65 -7.18 8.39 -9.18
CA LEU A 65 -6.11 7.84 -8.33
C LEU A 65 -5.08 7.07 -9.17
N LYS A 66 -5.54 6.22 -10.09
CA LYS A 66 -4.67 5.44 -10.96
C LYS A 66 -3.75 6.34 -11.79
N GLU A 67 -4.29 7.34 -12.49
CA GLU A 67 -3.51 8.29 -13.29
C GLU A 67 -2.50 9.05 -12.43
N LYS A 68 -2.92 9.48 -11.24
CA LYS A 68 -2.03 10.16 -10.30
C LYS A 68 -0.84 9.27 -9.87
N LEU A 69 -1.08 8.00 -9.63
CA LEU A 69 -0.05 7.02 -9.28
C LEU A 69 0.88 6.69 -10.46
N GLU A 70 0.34 6.59 -11.68
CA GLU A 70 1.11 6.34 -12.90
C GLU A 70 2.01 7.52 -13.29
N GLN A 71 1.61 8.76 -12.96
CA GLN A 71 2.38 9.97 -13.22
C GLN A 71 3.35 10.32 -12.08
N ALA A 72 3.25 9.67 -10.93
CA ALA A 72 4.05 9.99 -9.76
C ALA A 72 5.49 9.47 -9.89
N ASP A 73 6.45 10.34 -9.56
CA ASP A 73 7.86 9.97 -9.47
C ASP A 73 8.08 8.89 -8.41
N ARG A 74 8.93 7.91 -8.75
CA ARG A 74 9.32 6.80 -7.85
C ARG A 74 8.13 5.96 -7.36
N VAL A 75 7.14 5.80 -8.22
CA VAL A 75 6.01 4.89 -8.01
C VAL A 75 5.99 3.85 -9.13
N SER A 76 5.67 2.62 -8.79
CA SER A 76 5.38 1.57 -9.76
C SER A 76 4.03 0.96 -9.44
N VAL A 77 3.09 1.01 -10.38
CA VAL A 77 1.81 0.31 -10.27
C VAL A 77 2.05 -1.17 -10.56
N LEU A 78 1.72 -2.03 -9.59
CA LEU A 78 2.02 -3.46 -9.64
C LEU A 78 0.79 -4.30 -9.99
N GLU A 79 -0.40 -3.84 -9.58
CA GLU A 79 -1.65 -4.57 -9.74
C GLU A 79 -2.81 -3.57 -9.78
N VAL A 80 -3.77 -3.81 -10.68
CA VAL A 80 -4.97 -2.99 -10.84
C VAL A 80 -6.11 -3.96 -11.14
N ASP A 81 -7.12 -3.98 -10.27
CA ASP A 81 -8.32 -4.80 -10.42
C ASP A 81 -9.53 -4.01 -9.92
N GLY A 82 -10.12 -3.15 -10.78
CA GLY A 82 -11.41 -2.42 -10.70
C GLY A 82 -11.80 -1.65 -9.41
N TYR A 83 -11.51 -2.21 -8.26
CA TYR A 83 -11.73 -1.74 -6.90
C TYR A 83 -10.44 -1.80 -6.08
N TYR A 84 -9.35 -2.34 -6.61
CA TYR A 84 -8.07 -2.51 -5.91
C TYR A 84 -6.88 -2.04 -6.74
N ILE A 85 -5.94 -1.34 -6.10
CA ILE A 85 -4.66 -0.94 -6.70
C ILE A 85 -3.53 -1.26 -5.72
N LYS A 86 -2.52 -1.99 -6.19
CA LYS A 86 -1.26 -2.20 -5.48
C LYS A 86 -0.13 -1.46 -6.17
N THR A 87 0.67 -0.77 -5.39
CA THR A 87 1.82 0.00 -5.88
C THR A 87 3.07 -0.25 -5.03
N ARG A 88 4.22 0.15 -5.59
CA ARG A 88 5.48 0.26 -4.89
C ARG A 88 5.98 1.69 -4.96
N PHE A 89 6.17 2.32 -3.80
CA PHE A 89 6.81 3.61 -3.66
C PHE A 89 8.28 3.43 -3.29
N TYR A 90 9.12 4.38 -3.67
CA TYR A 90 10.52 4.42 -3.24
C TYR A 90 10.86 5.75 -2.55
N THR A 91 11.51 5.65 -1.39
CA THR A 91 11.96 6.85 -0.65
C THR A 91 13.01 7.64 -1.43
N ARG A 92 13.02 8.97 -1.26
CA ARG A 92 13.85 9.88 -2.08
C ARG A 92 15.35 9.67 -1.94
N VAL A 93 15.84 9.43 -0.72
CA VAL A 93 17.28 9.42 -0.42
C VAL A 93 17.86 8.02 -0.60
N PHE A 94 17.24 7.02 0.03
CA PHE A 94 17.77 5.65 0.08
C PHE A 94 17.04 4.67 -0.83
N HIS A 95 16.00 5.11 -1.55
CA HIS A 95 15.19 4.27 -2.43
C HIS A 95 14.64 3.01 -1.74
N PHE A 96 14.38 3.10 -0.43
CA PHE A 96 13.71 2.02 0.28
C PHE A 96 12.30 1.83 -0.26
N PRO A 97 11.92 0.58 -0.58
CA PRO A 97 10.63 0.28 -1.15
C PRO A 97 9.57 0.16 -0.07
N ASP A 98 8.43 0.79 -0.32
CA ASP A 98 7.21 0.68 0.46
C ASP A 98 6.11 0.09 -0.44
N THR A 99 5.35 -0.86 0.08
CA THR A 99 4.15 -1.36 -0.60
C THR A 99 2.95 -0.54 -0.15
N VAL A 100 2.18 -0.05 -1.11
CA VAL A 100 0.97 0.73 -0.85
C VAL A 100 -0.22 0.12 -1.59
N GLU A 101 -1.31 -0.08 -0.86
CA GLU A 101 -2.53 -0.71 -1.32
C GLU A 101 -3.71 0.23 -1.12
N PHE A 102 -4.57 0.28 -2.13
CA PHE A 102 -5.79 1.06 -2.17
C PHE A 102 -6.96 0.14 -2.48
N LEU A 103 -7.99 0.16 -1.65
CA LEU A 103 -9.19 -0.65 -1.82
C LEU A 103 -10.42 0.26 -1.76
N PHE A 104 -11.12 0.37 -2.88
CA PHE A 104 -12.35 1.14 -2.99
C PHE A 104 -13.52 0.36 -2.40
N ASP A 105 -14.17 0.96 -1.41
CA ASP A 105 -15.36 0.39 -0.80
C ASP A 105 -16.51 0.29 -1.84
N GLU A 106 -17.39 -0.69 -1.67
CA GLU A 106 -18.54 -0.90 -2.55
C GLU A 106 -19.74 -0.03 -2.16
N ASN A 107 -19.86 0.32 -0.88
CA ASN A 107 -21.04 0.95 -0.28
C ASN A 107 -20.77 2.41 0.09
N ASP A 108 -19.53 2.72 0.46
CA ASP A 108 -19.12 4.05 0.89
C ASP A 108 -18.23 4.73 -0.16
N LYS A 109 -18.30 6.07 -0.25
CA LYS A 109 -17.38 6.85 -1.10
C LYS A 109 -16.01 7.02 -0.43
N ILE A 110 -15.37 5.89 -0.09
CA ILE A 110 -14.08 5.84 0.58
C ILE A 110 -13.12 4.86 -0.09
N VAL A 111 -11.83 5.13 0.09
CA VAL A 111 -10.73 4.23 -0.25
C VAL A 111 -10.03 3.84 1.03
N GLN A 112 -10.11 2.56 1.37
CA GLN A 112 -9.28 1.95 2.41
C GLN A 112 -7.84 1.93 1.93
N ILE A 113 -6.91 2.27 2.82
CA ILE A 113 -5.50 2.40 2.49
C ILE A 113 -4.63 1.58 3.44
N ARG A 114 -3.51 1.11 2.89
CA ARG A 114 -2.42 0.50 3.66
C ARG A 114 -1.09 0.87 3.01
N SER A 115 -0.13 1.31 3.82
CA SER A 115 1.21 1.66 3.36
C SER A 115 2.23 1.11 4.33
N GLU A 116 3.08 0.19 3.87
CA GLU A 116 4.06 -0.50 4.70
C GLU A 116 5.45 -0.56 4.05
N SER A 117 6.47 -0.25 4.84
CA SER A 117 7.86 -0.37 4.40
C SER A 117 8.31 -1.83 4.35
N ILE A 118 8.90 -2.24 3.23
CA ILE A 118 9.46 -3.59 3.07
C ILE A 118 10.73 -3.74 3.91
N LEU A 119 11.52 -2.66 4.01
CA LEU A 119 12.81 -2.63 4.71
C LEU A 119 12.82 -1.59 5.83
N GLY A 120 13.64 -1.84 6.84
CA GLY A 120 13.80 -0.97 8.01
C GLY A 120 12.82 -1.25 9.14
N LEU A 121 13.22 -0.87 10.36
CA LEU A 121 12.38 -0.99 11.57
C LEU A 121 11.42 0.19 11.70
N PHE A 122 11.82 1.37 11.24
CA PHE A 122 11.09 2.62 11.38
C PHE A 122 11.21 3.43 10.08
N ASP A 123 10.12 4.07 9.67
CA ASP A 123 10.02 4.82 8.41
C ASP A 123 10.07 6.35 8.61
N PHE A 124 10.26 6.84 9.84
CA PHE A 124 10.20 8.27 10.18
C PHE A 124 8.88 8.93 9.74
N LEU A 125 7.77 8.20 9.85
CA LEU A 125 6.42 8.60 9.43
C LEU A 125 6.30 8.82 7.91
N ALA A 126 7.23 8.30 7.10
CA ALA A 126 7.20 8.45 5.65
C ALA A 126 5.90 7.93 5.03
N ASN A 127 5.41 6.78 5.50
CA ASN A 127 4.16 6.19 5.01
C ASN A 127 2.96 7.07 5.33
N ARG A 128 2.86 7.57 6.57
CA ARG A 128 1.80 8.50 6.98
C ARG A 128 1.83 9.80 6.18
N ARG A 129 3.01 10.42 6.06
CA ARG A 129 3.19 11.68 5.31
C ARG A 129 2.83 11.50 3.84
N ARG A 130 3.26 10.40 3.22
CA ARG A 130 2.92 10.09 1.83
C ARG A 130 1.42 10.00 1.61
N MET A 131 0.71 9.26 2.46
CA MET A 131 -0.74 9.09 2.32
C MET A 131 -1.48 10.43 2.50
N ASN A 132 -1.07 11.25 3.48
CA ASN A 132 -1.64 12.59 3.65
C ASN A 132 -1.37 13.50 2.44
N ASN A 133 -0.13 13.51 1.92
CA ASN A 133 0.19 14.32 0.74
C ASN A 133 -0.60 13.85 -0.50
N LEU A 134 -0.71 12.54 -0.71
CA LEU A 134 -1.49 11.99 -1.82
C LEU A 134 -2.98 12.37 -1.71
N ARG A 135 -3.54 12.34 -0.49
CA ARG A 135 -4.90 12.82 -0.21
C ARG A 135 -5.07 14.29 -0.61
N GLU A 136 -4.15 15.16 -0.17
CA GLU A 136 -4.17 16.59 -0.50
C GLU A 136 -4.05 16.83 -2.02
N GLU A 137 -3.13 16.13 -2.68
CA GLU A 137 -2.91 16.23 -4.12
C GLU A 137 -4.11 15.77 -4.96
N LEU A 138 -4.94 14.86 -4.44
CA LEU A 138 -6.19 14.41 -5.06
C LEU A 138 -7.38 15.34 -4.75
N GLY A 139 -7.24 16.25 -3.79
CA GLY A 139 -8.34 17.06 -3.27
C GLY A 139 -9.40 16.23 -2.53
N TRP A 140 -8.95 15.15 -1.88
CA TRP A 140 -9.79 14.23 -1.10
C TRP A 140 -9.73 14.56 0.39
N GLU A 141 -10.67 14.02 1.17
CA GLU A 141 -10.72 14.16 2.64
C GLU A 141 -10.18 12.91 3.36
#